data_AF-A0A7S2P263-F1
#
_entry.id   AF-A0A7S2P263-F1
#
_cell.length_a   1.000
_cell.length_b   1.000
_cell.length_c   1.000
_cell.angle_alpha   90.00
_cell.angle_beta   90.00
_cell.angle_gamma   90.00
#
_symmetry.space_group_name_H-M   'P 1'
#
loop_
_entity.id
_entity.type
_entity.pdbx_description
1 polymer ?
#
loop_
_entity_poly.entity_id
_entity_poly.type
_entity_poly.pdbx_seq_one_letter_code
_entity_poly.pdbx_strand_id
1 'polypeptide(L)'
;RPVFKTATEQLIECRRVLKYTYTFAYYMHSPANTNNPNMESQKERFEHHQEMLERFTENLSELSEKPLSEMDRTDVINQTRVVDRFMKNVLKYVDEGMEE
;
A
#
# COMPACT_ATOMS: atom_id res chain seq x y z
N ARG A 1 -24.45 -1.40 4.63
CA ARG A 1 -23.99 -2.31 3.55
C ARG A 1 -22.98 -1.68 2.58
N PRO A 2 -23.06 -0.39 2.18
CA PRO A 2 -22.06 0.22 1.27
C PRO A 2 -20.63 0.17 1.81
N VAL A 3 -20.44 0.49 3.10
CA VAL A 3 -19.14 0.54 3.78
C VAL A 3 -18.34 -0.75 3.63
N PHE A 4 -18.98 -1.91 3.82
CA PHE A 4 -18.33 -3.21 3.68
C PHE A 4 -17.84 -3.46 2.26
N LYS A 5 -18.70 -3.21 1.28
CA LYS A 5 -18.33 -3.39 -0.14
C LYS A 5 -17.12 -2.52 -0.47
N THR A 6 -17.13 -1.26 -0.08
CA THR A 6 -16.02 -0.32 -0.31
C THR A 6 -14.73 -0.76 0.40
N ALA A 7 -14.81 -1.19 1.66
CA ALA A 7 -13.64 -1.69 2.39
C ALA A 7 -13.05 -2.96 1.75
N THR A 8 -13.90 -3.90 1.32
CA THR A 8 -13.46 -5.12 0.62
C THR A 8 -12.84 -4.80 -0.74
N GLU A 9 -13.45 -3.91 -1.53
CA GLU A 9 -12.88 -3.45 -2.80
C GLU A 9 -11.51 -2.79 -2.57
N GLN A 10 -11.39 -1.94 -1.54
CA GLN A 10 -10.13 -1.31 -1.19
C GLN A 10 -9.06 -2.33 -0.80
N LEU A 11 -9.40 -3.35 0.01
CA LEU A 11 -8.48 -4.44 0.37
C LEU A 11 -7.98 -5.19 -0.86
N ILE A 12 -8.88 -5.49 -1.81
CA ILE A 12 -8.52 -6.18 -3.06
C ILE A 12 -7.53 -5.34 -3.86
N GLU A 13 -7.77 -4.03 -4.01
CA GLU A 13 -6.85 -3.16 -4.73
C GLU A 13 -5.49 -3.03 -4.03
N CYS A 14 -5.48 -2.85 -2.70
CA CYS A 14 -4.22 -2.78 -1.95
C CYS A 14 -3.40 -4.06 -2.07
N ARG A 15 -4.04 -5.24 -1.97
CA ARG A 15 -3.37 -6.54 -2.14
C ARG A 15 -2.83 -6.74 -3.56
N ARG A 16 -3.53 -6.23 -4.58
CA ARG A 16 -3.02 -6.23 -5.97
C ARG A 16 -1.79 -5.35 -6.12
N VAL A 17 -1.83 -4.14 -5.58
CA VAL A 17 -0.67 -3.23 -5.60
C VAL A 17 0.51 -3.86 -4.86
N LEU A 18 0.31 -4.34 -3.63
CA LEU A 18 1.36 -4.99 -2.82
C LEU A 18 2.02 -6.17 -3.54
N LYS A 19 1.24 -7.01 -4.25
CA LYS A 19 1.80 -8.08 -5.07
C LYS A 19 2.84 -7.56 -6.08
N TYR A 20 2.54 -6.43 -6.72
CA TYR A 20 3.46 -5.83 -7.70
C TYR A 20 4.60 -5.06 -7.04
N THR A 21 4.43 -4.50 -5.83
CA THR A 21 5.53 -3.81 -5.14
C THR A 21 6.68 -4.76 -4.82
N TYR A 22 6.42 -6.01 -4.40
CA TYR A 22 7.48 -7.00 -4.19
C TYR A 22 8.25 -7.32 -5.47
N THR A 23 7.53 -7.46 -6.59
CA THR A 23 8.16 -7.73 -7.90
C THR A 23 9.00 -6.54 -8.34
N PHE A 24 8.48 -5.32 -8.16
CA PHE A 24 9.18 -4.08 -8.48
C PHE A 24 10.47 -3.93 -7.65
N ALA A 25 10.39 -4.06 -6.32
CA ALA A 25 11.53 -3.99 -5.41
C ALA A 25 12.63 -5.01 -5.74
N TYR A 26 12.25 -6.23 -6.15
CA TYR A 26 13.21 -7.25 -6.58
C TYR A 26 14.07 -6.75 -7.76
N TYR A 27 13.45 -6.15 -8.78
CA TYR A 27 14.17 -5.65 -9.95
C TYR A 27 14.90 -4.32 -9.73
N MET A 28 14.60 -3.57 -8.66
CA MET A 28 15.41 -2.39 -8.30
C MET A 28 16.88 -2.76 -8.05
N HIS A 29 17.17 -4.00 -7.60
CA HIS A 29 18.53 -4.53 -7.39
C HIS A 29 19.24 -5.01 -8.67
N SER A 30 18.60 -4.85 -9.84
CA SER A 30 19.19 -5.32 -11.10
C SER A 30 20.52 -4.59 -11.38
N PRO A 31 21.57 -5.30 -11.86
CA PRO A 31 22.81 -4.67 -12.29
C PRO A 31 22.60 -3.56 -13.33
N ALA A 32 21.48 -3.58 -14.07
CA ALA A 32 21.11 -2.51 -15.01
C ALA A 32 20.86 -1.15 -14.34
N ASN A 33 20.60 -1.12 -13.03
CA ASN A 33 20.23 0.07 -12.26
C ASN A 33 21.41 0.67 -11.47
N THR A 34 22.62 0.10 -11.58
CA THR A 34 23.82 0.51 -10.81
C THR A 34 24.38 1.88 -11.17
N ASN A 35 23.95 2.48 -12.28
CA ASN A 35 24.41 3.81 -12.72
C ASN A 35 23.62 4.98 -12.11
N ASN A 36 22.56 4.72 -11.34
CA ASN A 36 21.80 5.77 -10.66
C ASN A 36 22.36 6.00 -9.24
N PRO A 37 22.97 7.17 -8.96
CA PRO A 37 23.58 7.46 -7.66
C PRO A 37 22.55 7.54 -6.50
N ASN A 38 21.27 7.73 -6.81
CA ASN A 38 20.19 7.81 -5.83
C ASN A 38 19.44 6.48 -5.63
N MET A 39 19.87 5.40 -6.29
CA MET A 39 19.13 4.13 -6.29
C MET A 39 18.93 3.54 -4.88
N GLU A 40 19.95 3.62 -4.02
CA GLU A 40 19.88 3.08 -2.65
C GLU A 40 18.87 3.85 -1.79
N SER A 41 18.89 5.19 -1.84
CA SER A 41 17.94 6.01 -1.08
C SER A 41 16.51 5.93 -1.63
N GLN A 42 16.33 5.83 -2.95
CA GLN A 42 15.03 5.59 -3.58
C GLN A 42 14.46 4.23 -3.14
N LYS A 43 15.31 3.20 -3.10
CA LYS A 43 14.92 1.87 -2.64
C LYS A 43 14.48 1.88 -1.18
N GLU A 44 15.28 2.46 -0.28
CA GLU A 44 14.93 2.52 1.15
C GLU A 44 13.58 3.22 1.37
N ARG A 45 13.33 4.32 0.65
CA ARG A 45 12.04 5.02 0.70
C ARG A 45 10.90 4.19 0.13
N PHE A 46 11.13 3.53 -1.00
CA PHE A 46 10.14 2.64 -1.59
C PHE A 46 9.78 1.49 -0.64
N GLU A 47 10.77 0.84 -0.02
CA GLU A 47 10.56 -0.25 0.94
C GLU A 47 9.82 0.24 2.19
N HIS A 48 10.15 1.44 2.68
CA HIS A 48 9.39 2.05 3.77
C HIS A 48 7.93 2.30 3.38
N HIS A 49 7.67 2.82 2.17
CA HIS A 49 6.32 2.99 1.67
C HIS A 49 5.58 1.66 1.48
N GLN A 50 6.26 0.63 0.99
CA GLN A 50 5.70 -0.71 0.88
C GLN A 50 5.30 -1.27 2.25
N GLU A 51 6.18 -1.18 3.24
CA GLU A 51 5.90 -1.63 4.61
C GLU A 51 4.70 -0.91 5.21
N MET A 52 4.61 0.41 5.03
CA MET A 52 3.49 1.21 5.52
C MET A 52 2.17 0.84 4.82
N LEU A 53 2.19 0.59 3.51
CA LEU A 53 1.01 0.14 2.78
C LEU A 53 0.55 -1.24 3.28
N GLU A 54 1.49 -2.15 3.53
CA GLU A 54 1.21 -3.48 4.10
C GLU A 54 0.54 -3.34 5.47
N ARG A 55 1.13 -2.58 6.40
CA ARG A 55 0.55 -2.32 7.73
C ARG A 55 -0.86 -1.74 7.67
N PHE A 56 -1.10 -0.77 6.78
CA PHE A 56 -2.44 -0.19 6.64
C PHE A 56 -3.46 -1.16 6.01
N THR A 57 -3.01 -2.01 5.10
CA THR A 57 -3.84 -3.04 4.47
C THR A 57 -4.22 -4.12 5.48
N GLU A 58 -3.27 -4.59 6.29
CA GLU A 58 -3.54 -5.59 7.33
C GLU A 58 -4.48 -5.05 8.41
N ASN A 59 -4.28 -3.81 8.87
CA ASN A 59 -5.23 -3.18 9.81
C ASN A 59 -6.64 -3.07 9.22
N LEU A 60 -6.78 -2.75 7.93
CA LEU A 60 -8.10 -2.76 7.29
C LEU A 60 -8.69 -4.18 7.23
N SER A 61 -7.87 -5.21 6.95
CA SER A 61 -8.28 -6.61 6.94
C SER A 61 -8.83 -7.00 8.30
N GLU A 62 -8.05 -6.76 9.37
CA GLU A 62 -8.42 -7.04 10.75
C GLU A 62 -9.71 -6.35 11.17
N LEU A 63 -9.90 -5.06 10.84
CA LEU A 63 -11.12 -4.34 11.16
C LEU A 63 -12.35 -4.88 10.39
N SER A 64 -12.15 -5.29 9.14
CA SER A 64 -13.23 -5.72 8.25
C SER A 64 -13.66 -7.19 8.42
N GLU A 65 -12.78 -8.03 8.96
CA GLU A 65 -13.02 -9.47 9.16
C GLU A 65 -13.60 -9.80 10.54
N LYS A 66 -13.69 -8.82 11.45
CA LYS A 66 -14.34 -8.98 12.76
C LYS A 66 -15.83 -9.36 12.61
N PRO A 67 -16.38 -10.10 13.59
CA PRO A 67 -17.83 -10.33 13.67
C PRO A 67 -18.62 -9.02 13.61
N LEU A 68 -19.79 -9.03 12.95
CA LEU A 68 -20.61 -7.81 12.76
C LEU A 68 -20.99 -7.12 14.08
N SER A 69 -21.08 -7.87 15.17
CA SER A 69 -21.39 -7.36 16.52
C SER A 69 -20.24 -6.60 17.18
N GLU A 70 -19.00 -6.84 16.74
CA GLU A 70 -17.77 -6.29 17.34
C GLU A 70 -17.11 -5.23 16.44
N MET A 71 -17.70 -4.97 15.28
CA MET A 71 -17.14 -4.07 14.29
C MET A 71 -17.56 -2.63 14.52
N ASP A 72 -16.58 -1.74 14.69
CA ASP A 72 -16.80 -0.31 14.59
C ASP A 72 -16.75 0.15 13.13
N ARG A 73 -17.89 0.63 12.64
CA ARG A 73 -18.01 1.15 11.26
C ARG A 73 -17.14 2.38 11.02
N THR A 74 -16.95 3.20 12.04
CA THR A 74 -16.17 4.43 11.96
C THR A 74 -14.71 4.10 11.69
N ASP A 75 -14.17 3.12 12.41
CA ASP A 75 -12.79 2.66 12.22
C ASP A 75 -12.57 2.08 10.83
N VAL A 76 -13.50 1.23 10.35
CA VAL A 76 -13.42 0.67 8.99
C VAL A 76 -13.43 1.79 7.94
N ILE A 77 -14.31 2.78 8.05
CA ILE A 77 -14.37 3.91 7.10
C ILE A 77 -13.08 4.72 7.13
N ASN A 78 -12.59 5.06 8.33
CA ASN A 78 -11.38 5.85 8.49
C ASN A 78 -10.17 5.13 7.92
N GLN A 79 -10.00 3.86 8.27
CA GLN A 79 -8.88 3.05 7.79
C GLN A 79 -8.95 2.84 6.27
N THR A 80 -10.15 2.63 5.71
CA THR A 80 -10.37 2.56 4.25
C THR A 80 -9.88 3.83 3.55
N ARG A 81 -10.17 5.01 4.11
CA ARG A 81 -9.73 6.29 3.54
C ARG A 81 -8.22 6.52 3.67
N VAL A 82 -7.64 6.13 4.80
CA VAL A 82 -6.19 6.24 5.03
C VAL A 82 -5.43 5.39 4.03
N VAL A 83 -5.79 4.11 3.89
CA VAL A 83 -5.10 3.19 2.99
C VAL A 83 -5.30 3.57 1.51
N ASP A 84 -6.49 4.04 1.12
CA ASP A 84 -6.74 4.52 -0.25
C ASP A 84 -5.85 5.70 -0.61
N ARG A 85 -5.79 6.71 0.27
CA ARG A 85 -4.94 7.88 0.05
C ARG A 85 -3.46 7.50 0.01
N PHE A 86 -3.04 6.63 0.92
CA PHE A 86 -1.64 6.21 0.99
C PHE A 86 -1.24 5.41 -0.26
N MET A 87 -2.05 4.44 -0.67
CA MET A 87 -1.83 3.65 -1.90
C MET A 87 -1.70 4.55 -3.13
N LYS A 88 -2.60 5.53 -3.30
CA LYS A 88 -2.53 6.48 -4.43
C LYS A 88 -1.26 7.32 -4.40
N ASN A 89 -0.79 7.73 -3.23
CA ASN A 89 0.46 8.47 -3.10
C ASN A 89 1.67 7.60 -3.44
N VAL A 90 1.68 6.32 -3.05
CA VAL A 90 2.77 5.38 -3.42
C VAL A 90 2.80 5.17 -4.93
N LEU A 91 1.65 4.93 -5.58
CA LEU A 91 1.58 4.79 -7.03
C LEU A 91 2.07 6.05 -7.73
N LYS A 92 1.62 7.22 -7.29
CA LYS A 92 2.07 8.51 -7.82
C LYS A 92 3.58 8.69 -7.67
N TYR A 93 4.14 8.40 -6.50
CA TYR A 93 5.58 8.47 -6.24
C TYR A 93 6.39 7.59 -7.20
N VAL A 94 5.93 6.37 -7.48
CA VAL A 94 6.57 5.47 -8.45
C VAL A 94 6.42 6.00 -9.88
N ASP A 95 5.23 6.49 -10.26
CA ASP A 95 4.97 7.07 -11.58
C ASP A 95 5.83 8.32 -11.86
N GLU A 96 6.14 9.10 -10.82
CA GLU A 96 7.03 10.28 -10.86
C GLU A 96 8.52 9.90 -10.81
N GLY A 97 8.86 8.61 -10.97
CA GLY A 97 10.26 8.17 -11.05
C GLY A 97 10.95 8.10 -9.69
N MET A 98 10.20 8.11 -8.59
CA MET A 98 10.71 8.08 -7.22
C MET A 98 11.58 9.31 -6.88
N GLU A 99 11.36 10.41 -7.58
CA GLU A 99 11.92 11.72 -7.30
C GLU A 99 11.19 12.39 -6.11
N GLU A 100 11.84 13.36 -5.45
CA GLU A 100 11.26 14.07 -4.29
C GLU A 100 10.16 15.08 -4.67
#